data_AF-A0A1Q3P8E8-F1
#
_entry.id   AF-A0A1Q3P8E8-F1
#
_cell.length_a   1.000
_cell.length_b   1.000
_cell.length_c   1.000
_cell.angle_alpha   90.00
_cell.angle_beta   90.00
_cell.angle_gamma   90.00
#
_symmetry.space_group_name_H-M   'P 1'
#
loop_
_entity.id
_entity.type
_entity.pdbx_description
1 polymer ?
#
loop_
_entity_poly.entity_id
_entity_poly.type
_entity_poly.pdbx_seq_one_letter_code
_entity_poly.pdbx_strand_id
1 'polypeptide(L)'
;MECSAIKTLISNLFSDAALEEIDCEQASGYLPSNPSPDLIVYAPRSVGRLGKRFQLLKMLAGRAKILVYSTFQQDEQYLFDYLAAGVNGILSKSAHVNEHQRALDTVMRGDSYVDAGTRGIMLKSMRAVLV
;
A
#
# COMPACT_ATOMS: atom_id res chain seq x y z
N MET A 1 -1.28 13.64 -10.36
CA MET A 1 -0.15 13.95 -9.44
C MET A 1 -0.40 13.29 -8.09
N GLU A 2 -0.44 11.96 -8.00
CA GLU A 2 -0.99 11.29 -6.81
C GLU A 2 0.04 10.55 -5.94
N CYS A 3 1.28 10.40 -6.42
CA CYS A 3 2.37 9.70 -5.72
C CYS A 3 3.68 10.50 -5.61
N SER A 4 3.72 11.79 -5.93
CA SER A 4 5.01 12.52 -6.01
C SER A 4 5.75 12.55 -4.67
N ALA A 5 5.06 12.75 -3.55
CA ALA A 5 5.67 12.79 -2.23
C ALA A 5 6.36 11.48 -1.84
N ILE A 6 5.66 10.34 -2.01
CA ILE A 6 6.22 9.02 -1.68
C ILE A 6 7.32 8.62 -2.67
N LYS A 7 7.22 9.04 -3.94
CA LYS A 7 8.26 8.82 -4.95
C LYS A 7 9.56 9.53 -4.56
N THR A 8 9.49 10.82 -4.21
CA THR A 8 10.66 11.59 -3.73
C THR A 8 11.25 10.94 -2.48
N LEU A 9 10.41 10.47 -1.56
CA LEU A 9 10.89 9.81 -0.34
C LEU A 9 11.63 8.50 -0.64
N ILE A 10 11.10 7.65 -1.53
CA ILE A 10 11.76 6.41 -1.93
C ILE A 10 13.11 6.70 -2.61
N SER A 11 13.17 7.67 -3.53
CA SER A 11 14.44 8.06 -4.16
C SER A 11 15.50 8.53 -3.17
N ASN A 12 15.07 9.22 -2.10
CA ASN A 12 15.99 9.72 -1.07
C ASN A 12 16.46 8.62 -0.11
N LEU A 13 15.59 7.68 0.25
CA LEU A 13 15.91 6.59 1.19
C LEU A 13 16.68 5.45 0.51
N PHE A 14 16.43 5.21 -0.78
CA PHE A 14 16.99 4.12 -1.55
C PHE A 14 17.60 4.67 -2.83
N SER A 15 18.86 5.11 -2.76
CA SER A 15 19.56 5.77 -3.88
C SER A 15 19.66 4.91 -5.14
N ASP A 16 19.65 3.58 -4.98
CA ASP A 16 19.75 2.62 -6.08
C ASP A 16 18.39 2.06 -6.51
N ALA A 17 17.27 2.58 -5.98
CA ALA A 17 15.95 2.09 -6.32
C ALA A 17 15.56 2.48 -7.76
N ALA A 18 15.27 1.48 -8.58
CA ALA A 18 14.59 1.66 -9.87
C ALA A 18 13.11 1.98 -9.62
N LEU A 19 12.70 3.21 -9.94
CA LEU A 19 11.33 3.69 -9.73
C LEU A 19 10.57 3.77 -11.04
N GLU A 20 9.51 2.98 -11.13
CA GLU A 20 8.61 2.96 -12.28
C GLU A 20 7.19 3.32 -11.85
N GLU A 21 6.54 4.18 -12.63
CA GLU A 21 5.17 4.63 -12.38
C GLU A 21 4.28 4.13 -13.50
N ILE A 22 3.36 3.24 -13.14
CA ILE A 22 2.44 2.60 -14.07
C ILE A 22 1.00 2.92 -13.66
N ASP A 23 0.11 3.08 -14.63
CA ASP A 23 -1.31 3.15 -14.32
C ASP A 23 -1.78 1.79 -13.78
N CYS A 24 -2.67 1.80 -12.78
CA CYS A 24 -3.20 0.57 -12.19
C CYS A 24 -3.85 -0.32 -13.25
N GLU A 25 -4.42 0.22 -14.33
CA GLU A 25 -5.03 -0.56 -15.42
C GLU A 25 -3.98 -1.31 -16.26
N GLN A 26 -2.73 -0.83 -16.27
CA GLN A 26 -1.62 -1.43 -17.02
C GLN A 26 -0.84 -2.46 -16.21
N ALA A 27 -1.02 -2.49 -14.88
CA ALA A 27 -0.26 -3.34 -13.97
C ALA A 27 -0.33 -4.84 -14.33
N SER A 28 -1.46 -5.32 -14.85
CA SER A 28 -1.64 -6.73 -15.21
C SER A 28 -0.82 -7.18 -16.42
N GLY A 29 -0.55 -6.29 -17.38
CA GLY A 29 0.35 -6.55 -18.50
C GLY A 29 1.81 -6.26 -18.17
N TYR A 30 2.05 -5.28 -17.30
CA TYR A 30 3.38 -4.84 -16.90
C TYR A 30 4.10 -5.88 -16.02
N LEU A 31 3.48 -6.34 -14.93
CA LEU A 31 4.15 -7.19 -13.93
C LEU A 31 4.69 -8.52 -14.47
N PRO A 32 3.99 -9.26 -15.37
CA PRO A 32 4.52 -10.50 -15.93
C PRO A 32 5.69 -10.30 -16.90
N SER A 33 5.81 -9.10 -17.47
CA SER A 33 6.75 -8.81 -18.57
C SER A 33 8.05 -8.16 -18.08
N ASN A 34 8.15 -7.86 -16.79
CA ASN A 34 9.25 -7.11 -16.19
C ASN A 34 9.78 -7.83 -14.95
N PRO A 35 11.00 -7.50 -14.47
CA PRO A 35 11.50 -8.00 -13.19
C PRO A 35 10.50 -7.75 -12.07
N SER A 36 10.33 -8.73 -11.17
CA SER A 36 9.42 -8.59 -10.05
C SER A 36 9.90 -7.46 -9.13
N PRO A 37 9.04 -6.48 -8.79
CA PRO A 37 9.43 -5.39 -7.91
C PRO A 37 9.57 -5.88 -6.45
N ASP A 38 10.43 -5.24 -5.67
CA ASP A 38 10.51 -5.48 -4.22
C ASP A 38 9.34 -4.86 -3.46
N LEU A 39 8.84 -3.71 -3.95
CA LEU A 39 7.77 -2.93 -3.36
C LEU A 39 6.81 -2.42 -4.45
N ILE A 40 5.52 -2.58 -4.21
CA ILE A 40 4.44 -1.95 -4.97
C ILE A 40 3.76 -0.94 -4.06
N VAL A 41 3.82 0.34 -4.45
CA VAL A 41 2.99 1.39 -3.84
C VAL A 41 1.69 1.47 -4.63
N TYR A 42 0.60 1.03 -4.02
CA TYR A 42 -0.72 1.02 -4.64
C TYR A 42 -1.54 2.24 -4.19
N ALA A 43 -1.80 3.16 -5.12
CA ALA A 43 -2.62 4.34 -4.89
C ALA A 43 -3.95 4.22 -5.66
N PRO A 44 -5.04 3.73 -5.04
CA PRO A 44 -6.32 3.59 -5.71
C PRO A 44 -6.88 4.95 -6.11
N ARG A 45 -7.42 5.06 -7.34
CA ARG A 45 -8.17 6.24 -7.81
C ARG A 45 -9.66 6.15 -7.54
N SER A 46 -10.20 4.95 -7.41
CA SER A 46 -11.61 4.74 -7.12
C SER A 46 -11.82 3.54 -6.22
N VAL A 47 -12.84 3.69 -5.40
CA VAL A 47 -13.31 2.69 -4.46
C VAL A 47 -14.32 1.76 -5.12
N GLY A 48 -13.83 0.71 -5.77
CA GLY A 48 -14.69 -0.28 -6.40
C GLY A 48 -13.90 -1.44 -6.98
N ARG A 49 -14.30 -2.68 -6.64
CA ARG A 49 -13.68 -3.95 -7.08
C ARG A 49 -12.26 -4.22 -6.54
N LEU A 50 -11.96 -3.77 -5.32
CA LEU A 50 -10.64 -3.95 -4.71
C LEU A 50 -10.26 -5.43 -4.52
N GLY A 51 -11.19 -6.27 -4.04
CA GLY A 51 -10.89 -7.68 -3.73
C GLY A 51 -10.29 -8.47 -4.89
N LYS A 52 -10.96 -8.49 -6.05
CA LYS A 52 -10.46 -9.21 -7.24
C LYS A 52 -9.17 -8.60 -7.80
N ARG A 53 -9.05 -7.27 -7.74
CA ARG A 53 -7.88 -6.55 -8.26
C ARG A 53 -6.65 -6.78 -7.39
N PHE A 54 -6.79 -6.79 -6.07
CA PHE A 54 -5.70 -7.10 -5.15
C PHE A 54 -5.28 -8.55 -5.22
N GLN A 55 -6.22 -9.48 -5.37
CA GLN A 55 -5.88 -10.89 -5.60
C GLN A 55 -5.06 -11.06 -6.87
N LEU A 56 -5.48 -10.43 -7.97
CA LEU A 56 -4.71 -10.42 -9.21
C LEU A 56 -3.33 -9.78 -9.01
N LEU A 57 -3.27 -8.59 -8.40
CA LEU A 57 -2.02 -7.89 -8.12
C LEU A 57 -1.07 -8.78 -7.32
N LYS A 58 -1.55 -9.44 -6.27
CA LYS A 58 -0.74 -10.37 -5.46
C LYS A 58 -0.25 -11.58 -6.24
N MET A 59 -1.09 -12.17 -7.08
CA MET A 59 -0.67 -13.30 -7.92
C MET A 59 0.44 -12.89 -8.89
N LEU A 60 0.35 -11.69 -9.47
CA LEU A 60 1.31 -11.20 -10.46
C LEU A 60 2.58 -10.63 -9.80
N ALA A 61 2.47 -10.03 -8.63
CA ALA A 61 3.56 -9.38 -7.92
C ALA A 61 4.50 -10.36 -7.20
N GLY A 62 4.10 -11.63 -7.06
CA GLY A 62 4.92 -12.67 -6.44
C GLY A 62 5.25 -12.35 -4.98
N ARG A 63 6.53 -12.06 -4.70
CA ARG A 63 7.03 -11.75 -3.34
C ARG A 63 7.04 -10.26 -3.00
N ALA A 64 6.64 -9.39 -3.93
CA ALA A 64 6.65 -7.95 -3.71
C ALA A 64 5.83 -7.58 -2.49
N LYS A 65 6.35 -6.63 -1.71
CA LYS A 65 5.59 -6.02 -0.63
C LYS A 65 4.57 -5.05 -1.23
N ILE A 66 3.38 -4.98 -0.66
CA ILE A 66 2.33 -4.05 -1.14
C ILE A 66 2.00 -3.03 -0.06
N LEU A 67 2.24 -1.76 -0.35
CA LEU A 67 1.90 -0.62 0.49
C LEU A 67 0.72 0.14 -0.14
N VAL A 68 -0.43 0.16 0.52
CA VAL A 68 -1.57 0.97 0.10
C VAL A 68 -1.36 2.42 0.52
N TYR A 69 -1.41 3.32 -0.45
CA TYR A 69 -1.18 4.75 -0.27
C TYR A 69 -2.41 5.54 -0.70
N SER A 70 -3.33 5.79 0.24
CA SER A 70 -4.64 6.43 -0.03
C SER A 70 -4.97 7.57 0.94
N THR A 71 -5.99 8.35 0.64
CA THR A 71 -6.60 9.31 1.56
C THR A 71 -7.76 8.64 2.30
N PHE A 72 -7.48 8.00 3.44
CA PHE A 72 -8.45 7.13 4.13
C PHE A 72 -9.68 7.81 4.74
N GLN A 73 -9.81 9.14 4.64
CA GLN A 73 -11.01 9.87 5.10
C GLN A 73 -12.30 9.47 4.37
N GLN A 74 -12.22 8.89 3.16
CA GLN A 74 -13.37 8.43 2.39
C GLN A 74 -13.41 6.90 2.19
N ASP A 75 -12.33 6.21 2.60
CA ASP A 75 -12.07 4.81 2.26
C ASP A 75 -12.11 3.88 3.48
N GLU A 76 -12.60 4.34 4.64
CA GLU A 76 -12.64 3.55 5.88
C GLU A 76 -13.30 2.18 5.68
N GLN A 77 -14.35 2.13 4.85
CA GLN A 77 -15.07 0.89 4.53
C GLN A 77 -14.20 -0.16 3.81
N TYR A 78 -13.14 0.26 3.11
CA TYR A 78 -12.23 -0.62 2.36
C TYR A 78 -10.95 -0.94 3.11
N LEU A 79 -10.73 -0.32 4.28
CA LEU A 79 -9.56 -0.57 5.10
C LEU A 79 -9.42 -2.06 5.43
N PHE A 80 -10.53 -2.68 5.84
CA PHE A 80 -10.57 -4.11 6.15
C PHE A 80 -10.40 -4.99 4.90
N ASP A 81 -10.85 -4.55 3.73
CA ASP A 81 -10.66 -5.28 2.48
C ASP A 81 -9.18 -5.32 2.07
N TYR A 82 -8.44 -4.21 2.25
CA TYR A 82 -7.00 -4.20 2.02
C TYR A 82 -6.26 -5.12 2.99
N LEU A 83 -6.63 -5.09 4.26
CA LEU A 83 -6.05 -5.99 5.27
C LEU A 83 -6.36 -7.45 4.99
N ALA A 84 -7.60 -7.77 4.61
CA ALA A 84 -8.01 -9.13 4.24
C ALA A 84 -7.30 -9.60 2.95
N ALA A 85 -6.97 -8.69 2.04
CA ALA A 85 -6.10 -8.98 0.90
C ALA A 85 -4.62 -9.22 1.29
N GLY A 86 -4.26 -8.97 2.55
CA GLY A 86 -2.95 -9.23 3.14
C GLY A 86 -1.88 -8.22 2.71
N VAL A 87 -2.25 -6.97 2.46
CA VAL A 87 -1.25 -5.92 2.15
C VAL A 87 -0.23 -5.79 3.28
N ASN A 88 0.99 -5.41 2.93
CA ASN A 88 2.08 -5.26 3.90
C ASN A 88 2.00 -3.92 4.62
N GLY A 89 1.42 -2.90 4.01
CA GLY A 89 1.16 -1.69 4.77
C GLY A 89 0.03 -0.84 4.25
N ILE A 90 -0.41 0.05 5.12
CA ILE A 90 -1.46 1.03 4.87
C ILE A 90 -0.96 2.38 5.39
N LEU A 91 -0.85 3.34 4.50
CA LEU A 91 -0.28 4.65 4.77
C LEU A 91 -1.17 5.74 4.17
N SER A 92 -1.70 6.61 5.03
CA SER A 92 -2.40 7.80 4.57
C SER A 92 -1.48 8.75 3.81
N LYS A 93 -1.94 9.30 2.67
CA LYS A 93 -1.24 10.40 1.98
C LYS A 93 -1.12 11.67 2.82
N SER A 94 -1.98 11.82 3.83
CA SER A 94 -1.95 12.93 4.78
C SER A 94 -1.14 12.62 6.05
N ALA A 95 -0.52 11.44 6.14
CA ALA A 95 0.31 11.09 7.29
C ALA A 95 1.51 12.03 7.42
N HIS A 96 2.05 12.15 8.63
CA HIS A 96 3.27 12.94 8.84
C HIS A 96 4.44 12.33 8.04
N VAL A 97 5.42 13.14 7.62
CA VAL A 97 6.57 12.65 6.83
C VAL A 97 7.33 11.51 7.55
N ASN A 98 7.47 11.60 8.88
CA ASN A 98 8.07 10.55 9.70
C ASN A 98 7.27 9.22 9.69
N GLU A 99 5.96 9.25 9.43
CA GLU A 99 5.16 8.03 9.25
C GLU A 99 5.43 7.41 7.86
N HIS A 100 5.65 8.23 6.83
CA HIS A 100 5.98 7.71 5.50
C HIS A 100 7.31 6.96 5.52
N GLN A 101 8.34 7.53 6.15
CA GLN A 101 9.64 6.87 6.28
C GLN A 101 9.53 5.58 7.09
N ARG A 102 8.84 5.62 8.25
CA ARG A 102 8.62 4.43 9.06
C ARG A 102 7.85 3.35 8.33
N ALA A 103 6.85 3.72 7.52
CA ALA A 103 6.10 2.76 6.73
C ALA A 103 6.99 2.02 5.73
N LEU A 104 7.82 2.76 4.98
CA LEU A 104 8.76 2.17 4.02
C LEU A 104 9.77 1.25 4.73
N ASP A 105 10.41 1.71 5.79
CA ASP A 105 11.40 0.91 6.54
C ASP A 105 10.78 -0.38 7.11
N THR A 106 9.59 -0.29 7.68
CA THR A 106 8.88 -1.43 8.29
C THR A 106 8.50 -2.45 7.23
N VAL A 107 7.87 -2.00 6.13
CA VAL A 107 7.39 -2.87 5.06
C VAL A 107 8.55 -3.56 4.34
N MET A 108 9.65 -2.85 4.09
CA MET A 108 10.83 -3.40 3.43
C MET A 108 11.56 -4.45 4.29
N ARG A 109 11.47 -4.35 5.63
CA ARG A 109 11.94 -5.41 6.55
C ARG A 109 11.04 -6.65 6.57
N GLY A 110 9.87 -6.56 5.94
CA GLY A 110 8.90 -7.65 5.85
C GLY A 110 7.79 -7.59 6.90
N ASP A 111 7.80 -6.59 7.78
CA ASP A 111 6.79 -6.38 8.80
C ASP A 111 5.56 -5.65 8.23
N SER A 112 4.45 -5.70 8.97
CA SER A 112 3.23 -4.97 8.62
C SER A 112 3.19 -3.57 9.23
N TYR A 113 2.76 -2.57 8.44
CA TYR A 113 2.62 -1.19 8.92
C TYR A 113 1.21 -0.62 8.72
N VAL A 114 0.69 0.08 9.72
CA VAL A 114 -0.52 0.91 9.59
C VAL A 114 -0.24 2.25 10.27
N ASP A 115 -0.48 3.36 9.57
CA ASP A 115 -0.23 4.70 10.12
C ASP A 115 -1.12 5.00 11.35
N ALA A 116 -0.68 5.93 12.19
CA ALA A 116 -1.38 6.28 13.44
C ALA A 116 -2.85 6.68 13.25
N GLY A 117 -3.18 7.45 12.21
CA GLY A 117 -4.54 7.89 11.93
C GLY A 117 -5.44 6.71 11.57
N THR A 118 -4.94 5.85 10.69
CA THR A 118 -5.63 4.64 10.26
C THR A 118 -5.81 3.63 11.40
N ARG A 119 -4.80 3.45 12.26
CA ARG A 119 -4.94 2.63 13.49
C ARG A 119 -6.04 3.13 14.41
N GLY A 120 -6.18 4.45 14.56
CA GLY A 120 -7.25 5.06 15.35
C GLY A 120 -8.65 4.72 14.82
N ILE A 121 -8.81 4.66 13.50
CA ILE A 121 -10.07 4.24 12.85
C ILE A 121 -10.35 2.75 13.14
N MET A 122 -9.34 1.89 12.98
CA MET A 122 -9.48 0.45 13.24
C MET A 122 -9.91 0.16 14.68
N LEU A 123 -9.29 0.83 15.65
CA LEU A 123 -9.59 0.63 17.07
C LEU A 123 -11.02 1.02 17.43
N LYS A 124 -11.59 2.04 16.78
CA LYS A 124 -13.00 2.43 16.97
C LYS A 124 -13.99 1.40 16.42
N SER A 125 -13.60 0.67 15.39
CA SER A 125 -14.42 -0.35 14.74
C SER A 125 -14.19 -1.76 15.30
N MET A 126 -13.22 -1.93 16.19
CA MET A 126 -12.83 -3.23 16.72
C MET A 126 -13.85 -3.76 17.74
N ARG A 127 -14.42 -4.93 17.45
CA ARG A 127 -15.13 -5.75 18.42
C ARG A 127 -14.38 -7.07 18.54
N ALA A 128 -13.89 -7.38 19.74
CA ALA A 128 -13.25 -8.64 20.03
C ALA A 128 -14.25 -9.58 20.72
N VAL A 129 -14.34 -10.82 20.22
CA VAL A 129 -14.96 -11.93 20.93
C VAL A 129 -13.87 -12.94 21.21
N LEU A 130 -13.64 -13.23 22.48
CA LEU A 130 -12.73 -14.29 22.92
C LEU A 130 -13.59 -15.53 23.14
N VAL A 131 -13.15 -16.65 22.56
CA VAL A 131 -13.81 -17.96 22.66
C VAL A 131 -12.95 -18.88 23.51
#